data_AF-A0A0W0ZE70-F1
#
_entry.id   AF-A0A0W0ZE70-F1
#
_cell.length_a   1.000
_cell.length_b   1.000
_cell.length_c   1.000
_cell.angle_alpha   90.00
_cell.angle_beta   90.00
_cell.angle_gamma   90.00
#
_symmetry.space_group_name_H-M   'P 1'
#
loop_
_entity.id
_entity.type
_entity.pdbx_description
1 polymer ?
#
loop_
_entity_poly.entity_id
_entity_poly.type
_entity_poly.pdbx_seq_one_letter_code
_entity_poly.pdbx_strand_id
1 'polypeptide(L)'
;MPEKNMSEKIPTQTRQIPKLLTLTAQAINKTNPNLFFTLYQNKKLPPEIEDQYINPPVQKLVKEHEEIYKSNVKRRKEDVGYCASRLDKDTCYRKCVGLTMAALGSGVHLSVYYILRASGASSSATITFLATIPATICVLTCFSPCAAHLLSKGIANCVIPGVPNEEIDLNDKVDDIESQRSIAP
;
A
#
# COMPACT_ATOMS: atom_id res chain seq x y z
N MET A 1 34.76 -50.62 -62.67
CA MET A 1 33.32 -50.30 -62.57
C MET A 1 32.55 -51.60 -62.48
N PRO A 2 31.44 -51.67 -61.71
CA PRO A 2 31.02 -50.71 -60.67
C PRO A 2 32.03 -50.77 -59.48
N GLU A 3 31.78 -50.39 -58.22
CA GLU A 3 30.69 -49.68 -57.51
C GLU A 3 31.26 -48.41 -56.82
N LYS A 4 30.51 -47.79 -55.90
CA LYS A 4 30.98 -46.74 -54.98
C LYS A 4 30.35 -46.92 -53.60
N ASN A 5 31.10 -47.43 -52.63
CA ASN A 5 30.71 -47.42 -51.22
C ASN A 5 30.57 -45.98 -50.73
N MET A 6 29.34 -45.52 -50.48
CA MET A 6 29.07 -44.33 -49.68
C MET A 6 28.31 -44.75 -48.42
N SER A 7 29.06 -44.90 -47.32
CA SER A 7 28.50 -45.12 -46.00
C SER A 7 27.74 -43.86 -45.57
N GLU A 8 26.42 -43.93 -45.67
CA GLU A 8 25.53 -42.89 -45.18
C GLU A 8 25.55 -42.90 -43.64
N LYS A 9 26.29 -41.97 -43.05
CA LYS A 9 26.26 -41.74 -41.60
C LYS A 9 24.90 -41.18 -41.20
N ILE A 10 23.99 -42.06 -40.81
CA ILE A 10 22.74 -41.69 -40.13
C ILE A 10 23.11 -40.84 -38.90
N PRO A 11 22.65 -39.59 -38.79
CA PRO A 11 22.94 -38.77 -37.63
C PRO A 11 22.19 -39.33 -36.42
N THR A 12 22.94 -39.80 -35.42
CA THR A 12 22.38 -40.36 -34.19
C THR A 12 21.65 -39.26 -33.43
N GLN A 13 20.34 -39.12 -33.67
CA GLN A 13 19.50 -38.17 -32.95
C GLN A 13 19.36 -38.67 -31.50
N THR A 14 20.25 -38.19 -30.63
CA THR A 14 20.22 -38.46 -29.20
C THR A 14 18.92 -37.93 -28.62
N ARG A 15 17.94 -38.84 -28.49
CA ARG A 15 16.71 -38.59 -27.73
C ARG A 15 17.12 -38.23 -26.31
N GLN A 16 17.13 -36.93 -25.99
CA GLN A 16 17.30 -36.46 -24.63
C GLN A 16 16.10 -36.95 -23.83
N ILE A 17 16.28 -38.05 -23.09
CA ILE A 17 15.26 -38.58 -22.18
C ILE A 17 15.06 -37.49 -21.12
N PRO A 18 13.85 -36.93 -20.97
CA PRO A 18 13.61 -35.89 -19.98
C PRO A 18 13.94 -36.43 -18.59
N LYS A 19 14.65 -35.63 -17.78
CA LYS A 19 15.00 -36.01 -16.41
C LYS A 19 13.72 -36.34 -15.64
N LEU A 20 13.76 -37.36 -14.78
CA LEU A 20 12.60 -37.79 -13.97
C LEU A 20 11.93 -36.59 -13.26
N LEU A 21 12.73 -35.67 -12.74
CA LEU A 21 12.29 -34.45 -12.05
C LEU A 21 11.42 -33.54 -12.96
N THR A 22 11.77 -33.41 -14.24
CA THR A 22 11.00 -32.67 -15.25
C THR A 22 9.69 -33.40 -15.60
N LEU A 23 9.70 -34.74 -15.67
CA LEU A 23 8.49 -35.54 -15.89
C LEU A 23 7.54 -35.45 -14.69
N THR A 24 8.07 -35.49 -13.46
CA THR A 24 7.29 -35.30 -12.24
C THR A 24 6.68 -33.91 -12.18
N ALA A 25 7.43 -32.85 -12.51
CA ALA A 25 6.86 -31.50 -12.63
C ALA A 25 5.76 -31.43 -13.70
N GLN A 26 6.00 -31.99 -14.89
CA GLN A 26 4.99 -32.00 -15.95
C GLN A 26 3.72 -32.81 -15.58
N ALA A 27 3.85 -33.86 -14.75
CA ALA A 27 2.72 -34.60 -14.20
C ALA A 27 1.95 -33.77 -13.16
N ILE A 28 2.64 -33.20 -12.17
CA ILE A 28 2.05 -32.34 -11.13
C ILE A 28 1.26 -31.19 -11.77
N ASN A 29 1.85 -30.51 -12.76
CA ASN A 29 1.22 -29.40 -13.49
C ASN A 29 -0.09 -29.81 -14.20
N LYS A 30 -0.22 -31.08 -14.62
CA LYS A 30 -1.43 -31.61 -15.25
C LYS A 30 -2.50 -32.07 -14.25
N THR A 31 -2.11 -32.52 -13.06
CA THR A 31 -3.04 -33.17 -12.10
C THR A 31 -3.50 -32.23 -10.98
N ASN A 32 -2.57 -31.50 -10.38
CA ASN A 32 -2.82 -30.47 -9.38
C ASN A 32 -1.63 -29.49 -9.31
N PRO A 33 -1.62 -28.39 -10.10
CA PRO A 33 -0.52 -27.44 -10.11
C PRO A 33 -0.32 -26.71 -8.76
N ASN A 34 -1.31 -26.68 -7.87
CA ASN A 34 -1.16 -26.02 -6.56
C ASN A 34 -0.18 -26.75 -5.64
N LEU A 35 0.07 -28.06 -5.87
CA LEU A 35 1.09 -28.81 -5.14
C LEU A 35 2.51 -28.20 -5.27
N PHE A 36 2.77 -27.38 -6.30
CA PHE A 36 4.04 -26.66 -6.42
C PHE A 36 4.29 -25.66 -5.28
N PHE A 37 3.23 -25.09 -4.69
CA PHE A 37 3.37 -24.17 -3.56
C PHE A 37 3.98 -24.87 -2.33
N THR A 38 3.60 -26.13 -2.07
CA THR A 38 4.20 -26.97 -1.01
C THR A 38 5.70 -27.21 -1.19
N LEU A 39 6.21 -27.08 -2.42
CA LEU A 39 7.62 -27.28 -2.75
C LEU A 39 8.45 -25.98 -2.66
N TYR A 40 7.80 -24.81 -2.74
CA TYR A 40 8.45 -23.51 -2.88
C TYR A 40 9.35 -23.15 -1.68
N GLN A 41 8.91 -23.42 -0.45
CA GLN A 41 9.71 -23.17 0.75
C GLN A 41 10.48 -24.41 1.24
N ASN A 42 10.00 -25.63 0.93
CA ASN A 42 10.46 -26.84 1.60
C ASN A 42 11.69 -27.52 0.96
N LYS A 43 12.06 -27.21 -0.29
CA LYS A 43 13.20 -27.85 -0.98
C LYS A 43 13.92 -26.90 -1.92
N LYS A 44 15.26 -26.99 -1.94
CA LYS A 44 16.08 -26.41 -3.02
C LYS A 44 15.80 -27.16 -4.33
N LEU A 45 15.05 -26.53 -5.23
CA LEU A 45 14.75 -27.05 -6.56
C LEU A 45 15.79 -26.57 -7.59
N PRO A 46 15.92 -27.26 -8.74
CA PRO A 46 16.64 -26.72 -9.89
C PRO A 46 15.91 -25.48 -10.43
N PRO A 47 16.62 -24.40 -10.79
CA PRO A 47 16.00 -23.15 -11.22
C PRO A 47 15.13 -23.34 -12.48
N GLU A 48 15.47 -24.29 -13.36
CA GLU A 48 14.67 -24.53 -14.56
C GLU A 48 13.25 -25.03 -14.26
N ILE A 49 13.03 -25.67 -13.10
CA ILE A 49 11.71 -26.15 -12.67
C ILE A 49 10.97 -25.06 -11.90
N GLU A 50 11.68 -24.29 -11.07
CA GLU A 50 11.14 -23.15 -10.34
C GLU A 50 10.60 -22.10 -11.32
N ASP A 51 11.42 -21.66 -12.28
CA ASP A 51 11.04 -20.65 -13.28
C ASP A 51 9.94 -21.10 -14.25
N GLN A 52 9.90 -22.39 -14.59
CA GLN A 52 8.95 -22.89 -15.59
C GLN A 52 7.59 -23.30 -14.99
N TYR A 53 7.55 -23.77 -13.75
CA TYR A 53 6.34 -24.38 -13.17
C TYR A 53 5.86 -23.74 -11.88
N ILE A 54 6.70 -23.03 -11.12
CA ILE A 54 6.36 -22.51 -9.78
C ILE A 54 6.25 -20.99 -9.78
N ASN A 55 7.21 -20.29 -10.36
CA ASN A 55 7.19 -18.82 -10.48
C ASN A 55 5.96 -18.30 -11.26
N PRO A 56 5.48 -18.91 -12.37
CA PRO A 56 4.29 -18.44 -13.07
C PRO A 56 2.99 -18.46 -12.24
N PRO A 57 2.60 -19.55 -11.55
CA PRO A 57 1.41 -19.53 -10.69
C PRO A 57 1.58 -18.66 -9.43
N VAL A 58 2.78 -18.58 -8.83
CA VAL A 58 3.05 -17.65 -7.72
C VAL A 58 2.88 -16.20 -8.17
N GLN A 59 3.48 -15.79 -9.29
CA GLN A 59 3.34 -14.44 -9.84
C GLN A 59 1.89 -14.11 -10.21
N LYS A 60 1.11 -15.10 -10.66
CA LYS A 60 -0.31 -14.91 -10.93
C LYS A 60 -1.08 -14.59 -9.63
N LEU A 61 -0.88 -15.37 -8.56
CA LEU A 61 -1.51 -15.10 -7.25
C LEU A 61 -1.08 -13.73 -6.69
N VAL A 62 0.22 -13.43 -6.71
CA VAL A 62 0.76 -12.13 -6.28
C VAL A 62 0.06 -10.99 -7.04
N LYS A 63 -0.12 -11.11 -8.35
CA LYS A 63 -0.79 -10.10 -9.17
C LYS A 63 -2.30 -9.97 -8.89
N GLU A 64 -2.99 -11.09 -8.63
CA GLU A 64 -4.41 -11.06 -8.26
C GLU A 64 -4.62 -10.34 -6.92
N HIS A 65 -3.80 -10.65 -5.90
CA HIS A 65 -3.82 -9.97 -4.62
C HIS A 65 -3.31 -8.52 -4.70
N GLU A 66 -2.35 -8.19 -5.57
CA GLU A 66 -1.89 -6.82 -5.81
C GLU A 66 -3.03 -5.93 -6.33
N GLU A 67 -3.87 -6.44 -7.24
CA GLU A 67 -5.07 -5.73 -7.73
C GLU A 67 -6.15 -5.59 -6.64
N ILE A 68 -6.34 -6.62 -5.80
CA ILE A 68 -7.22 -6.53 -4.62
C ILE A 68 -6.73 -5.43 -3.67
N TYR A 69 -5.45 -5.43 -3.30
CA TYR A 69 -4.83 -4.40 -2.46
C TYR A 69 -4.95 -3.00 -3.06
N LYS A 70 -4.67 -2.81 -4.37
CA LYS A 70 -4.89 -1.53 -5.07
C LYS A 70 -6.35 -1.09 -4.99
N SER A 71 -7.31 -2.00 -5.14
CA SER A 71 -8.73 -1.69 -5.04
C SER A 71 -9.12 -1.25 -3.62
N ASN A 72 -8.58 -1.90 -2.59
CA ASN A 72 -8.77 -1.54 -1.18
C ASN A 72 -8.16 -0.18 -0.84
N VAL A 73 -6.95 0.12 -1.36
CA VAL A 73 -6.31 1.44 -1.22
C VAL A 73 -7.15 2.53 -1.88
N LYS A 74 -7.73 2.26 -3.06
CA LYS A 74 -8.65 3.19 -3.74
C LYS A 74 -9.91 3.42 -2.92
N ARG A 75 -10.58 2.37 -2.44
CA ARG A 75 -11.76 2.46 -1.56
C ARG A 75 -11.45 3.29 -0.32
N ARG A 76 -10.35 3.01 0.39
CA ARG A 76 -9.92 3.78 1.57
C ARG A 76 -9.77 5.27 1.24
N LYS A 77 -9.20 5.61 0.08
CA LYS A 77 -9.03 7.01 -0.35
C LYS A 77 -10.39 7.71 -0.58
N GLU A 78 -11.37 6.98 -1.11
CA GLU A 78 -12.75 7.46 -1.28
C GLU A 78 -13.43 7.66 0.09
N ASP A 79 -13.29 6.70 1.01
CA ASP A 79 -13.84 6.78 2.38
C ASP A 79 -13.24 7.95 3.18
N VAL A 80 -11.92 8.17 3.08
CA VAL A 80 -11.21 9.32 3.68
C VAL A 80 -11.70 10.63 3.06
N GLY A 81 -11.87 10.68 1.73
CA GLY A 81 -12.43 11.84 1.04
C GLY A 81 -13.85 12.16 1.49
N TYR A 82 -14.70 11.15 1.63
CA TYR A 82 -16.08 11.28 2.12
C TYR A 82 -16.12 11.77 3.59
N CYS A 83 -15.35 11.14 4.48
CA CYS A 83 -15.31 11.51 5.90
C CYS A 83 -14.76 12.92 6.11
N ALA A 84 -13.67 13.30 5.43
CA ALA A 84 -13.12 14.66 5.47
C ALA A 84 -14.12 15.70 4.94
N SER A 85 -14.84 15.38 3.86
CA SER A 85 -15.88 16.26 3.30
C SER A 85 -17.10 16.39 4.20
N ARG A 86 -17.45 15.35 4.96
CA ARG A 86 -18.53 15.38 5.97
C ARG A 86 -18.13 16.27 7.15
N LEU A 87 -16.90 16.14 7.65
CA LEU A 87 -16.35 16.98 8.71
C LEU A 87 -16.24 18.44 8.28
N ASP A 88 -15.69 18.75 7.11
CA ASP A 88 -15.53 20.13 6.62
C ASP A 88 -16.87 20.87 6.41
N LYS A 89 -17.96 20.13 6.17
CA LYS A 89 -19.33 20.67 6.11
C LYS A 89 -20.00 20.82 7.48
N ASP A 90 -19.47 20.21 8.53
CA ASP A 90 -20.08 20.28 9.86
C ASP A 90 -19.82 21.64 10.53
N THR A 91 -20.91 22.33 10.86
CA THR A 91 -20.86 23.68 11.44
C THR A 91 -20.24 23.70 12.85
N CYS A 92 -20.40 22.63 13.63
CA CYS A 92 -19.80 22.53 14.96
C CYS A 92 -18.28 22.39 14.84
N TYR A 93 -17.82 21.44 14.02
CA TYR A 93 -16.43 21.23 13.69
C TYR A 93 -15.74 22.51 13.18
N ARG A 94 -16.34 23.22 12.21
CA ARG A 94 -15.78 24.50 11.71
C ARG A 94 -15.64 25.56 12.81
N LYS A 95 -16.62 25.66 13.72
CA LYS A 95 -16.55 26.58 14.88
C LYS A 95 -15.46 26.15 15.87
N CYS A 96 -15.34 24.86 16.18
CA CYS A 96 -14.28 24.32 17.03
C CYS A 96 -12.90 24.59 16.44
N VAL A 97 -12.70 24.38 15.14
CA VAL A 97 -11.43 24.74 14.47
C VAL A 97 -11.16 26.23 14.56
N GLY A 98 -12.16 27.09 14.32
CA GLY A 98 -12.00 28.54 14.46
C GLY A 98 -11.57 28.97 15.85
N LEU A 99 -12.17 28.39 16.90
CA LEU A 99 -11.78 28.61 18.30
C LEU A 99 -10.36 28.12 18.60
N THR A 100 -10.00 26.91 18.13
CA THR A 100 -8.65 26.37 18.29
C THR A 100 -7.60 27.24 17.59
N MET A 101 -7.86 27.69 16.37
CA MET A 101 -6.95 28.59 15.63
C MET A 101 -6.83 29.96 16.31
N ALA A 102 -7.93 30.51 16.85
CA ALA A 102 -7.90 31.74 17.63
C ALA A 102 -7.07 31.58 18.92
N ALA A 103 -7.25 30.46 19.65
CA ALA A 103 -6.48 30.16 20.85
C ALA A 103 -4.98 30.02 20.55
N LEU A 104 -4.61 29.21 19.55
CA LEU A 104 -3.22 29.02 19.11
C LEU A 104 -2.58 30.35 18.70
N GLY A 105 -3.25 31.13 17.84
CA GLY A 105 -2.71 32.40 17.36
C GLY A 105 -2.62 33.48 18.45
N SER A 106 -3.58 33.53 19.40
CA SER A 106 -3.47 34.41 20.58
C SER A 106 -2.32 34.00 21.51
N GLY A 107 -2.06 32.68 21.65
CA GLY A 107 -0.93 32.16 22.42
C GLY A 107 0.42 32.53 21.80
N VAL A 108 0.53 32.44 20.46
CA VAL A 108 1.71 32.92 19.72
C VAL A 108 1.89 34.43 19.89
N HIS A 109 0.81 35.21 19.73
CA HIS A 109 0.85 36.67 19.91
C HIS A 109 1.32 37.07 21.31
N LEU A 110 0.76 36.44 22.35
CA LEU A 110 1.15 36.70 23.73
C LEU A 110 2.60 36.27 24.02
N SER A 111 3.06 35.18 23.41
CA SER A 111 4.45 34.72 23.52
C SER A 111 5.43 35.74 22.93
N VAL A 112 5.12 36.29 21.74
CA VAL A 112 5.94 37.36 21.13
C VAL A 112 5.94 38.63 21.98
N TYR A 113 4.81 39.01 22.60
CA TYR A 113 4.75 40.13 23.54
C TYR A 113 5.73 39.94 24.72
N TYR A 114 5.77 38.75 25.33
CA TYR A 114 6.71 38.46 26.41
C TYR A 114 8.17 38.43 25.95
N ILE A 115 8.46 37.92 24.75
CA ILE A 115 9.80 37.94 24.17
C ILE A 115 10.28 39.37 23.94
N LEU A 116 9.44 40.25 23.35
CA LEU A 116 9.77 41.66 23.15
C LEU A 116 10.04 42.40 24.48
N ARG A 117 9.26 42.08 25.53
CA ARG A 117 9.48 42.63 26.87
C ARG A 117 10.78 42.14 27.48
N ALA A 118 11.13 40.86 27.30
CA ALA A 118 12.37 40.28 27.79
C ALA A 118 13.62 40.78 27.03
N SER A 119 13.49 41.10 25.73
CA SER A 119 14.57 41.63 24.90
C SER A 119 14.85 43.13 25.12
N GLY A 120 14.25 43.76 26.13
CA GLY A 120 14.44 45.18 26.44
C GLY A 120 13.79 46.15 25.43
N ALA A 121 12.80 45.71 24.64
CA ALA A 121 12.05 46.62 23.78
C ALA A 121 11.29 47.66 24.61
N SER A 122 11.09 48.87 24.05
CA SER A 122 10.44 49.95 24.77
C SER A 122 8.98 49.61 25.16
N SER A 123 8.52 50.15 26.28
CA SER A 123 7.14 49.95 26.75
C SER A 123 6.11 50.37 25.68
N SER A 124 6.39 51.43 24.93
CA SER A 124 5.57 51.87 23.80
C SER A 124 5.48 50.79 22.70
N ALA A 125 6.61 50.21 22.30
CA ALA A 125 6.63 49.15 21.27
C ALA A 125 5.89 47.89 21.73
N THR A 126 6.11 47.43 22.98
CA THR A 126 5.43 46.23 23.52
C THR A 126 3.92 46.42 23.66
N ILE A 127 3.46 47.60 24.10
CA ILE A 127 2.02 47.93 24.20
C ILE A 127 1.40 48.06 22.79
N THR A 128 2.09 48.71 21.85
CA THR A 128 1.64 48.82 20.45
C THR A 128 1.49 47.44 19.81
N PHE A 129 2.42 46.52 20.08
CA PHE A 129 2.32 45.14 19.63
C PHE A 129 1.17 44.37 20.31
N LEU A 130 0.87 44.62 21.59
CA LEU A 130 -0.31 44.04 22.22
C LEU A 130 -1.62 44.57 21.60
N ALA A 131 -1.65 45.84 21.18
CA ALA A 131 -2.79 46.45 20.52
C ALA A 131 -3.10 45.89 19.11
N THR A 132 -2.20 45.12 18.49
CA THR A 132 -2.46 44.45 17.19
C THR A 132 -3.16 43.09 17.31
N ILE A 133 -3.51 42.63 18.52
CA ILE A 133 -4.33 41.41 18.73
C ILE A 133 -5.57 41.34 17.81
N PRO A 134 -6.39 42.40 17.61
CA PRO A 134 -7.53 42.35 16.70
C PRO A 134 -7.13 42.05 15.25
N ALA A 135 -6.01 42.57 14.77
CA ALA A 135 -5.49 42.28 13.43
C ALA A 135 -5.07 40.80 13.32
N THR A 136 -4.42 40.25 14.35
CA THR A 136 -4.07 38.83 14.43
C THR A 136 -5.32 37.94 14.40
N ILE A 137 -6.40 38.31 15.13
CA ILE A 137 -7.68 37.59 15.09
C ILE A 137 -8.29 37.64 13.67
N CYS A 138 -8.35 38.82 13.04
CA CYS A 138 -8.85 38.95 11.67
C CYS A 138 -8.09 38.04 10.69
N VAL A 139 -6.76 38.04 10.74
CA VAL A 139 -5.91 37.15 9.92
C VAL A 139 -6.27 35.68 10.17
N LEU A 140 -6.36 35.24 11.43
CA LEU A 140 -6.72 33.86 11.78
C LEU A 140 -8.11 33.47 11.27
N THR A 141 -9.10 34.37 11.33
CA THR A 141 -10.44 34.10 10.79
C THR A 141 -10.43 33.90 9.26
N CYS A 142 -9.58 34.61 8.53
CA CYS A 142 -9.38 34.41 7.09
C CYS A 142 -8.70 33.06 6.77
N PHE A 143 -7.78 32.58 7.61
CA PHE A 143 -7.12 31.28 7.45
C PHE A 143 -7.94 30.09 7.97
N SER A 144 -8.94 30.33 8.84
CA SER A 144 -9.74 29.28 9.49
C SER A 144 -10.45 28.31 8.53
N PRO A 145 -10.98 28.70 7.35
CA PRO A 145 -11.58 27.75 6.40
C PRO A 145 -10.55 26.78 5.82
N CYS A 146 -9.35 27.28 5.47
CA CYS A 146 -8.26 26.46 4.97
C CYS A 146 -7.76 25.50 6.06
N ALA A 147 -7.63 25.98 7.30
CA ALA A 147 -7.27 25.15 8.45
C ALA A 147 -8.31 24.05 8.70
N ALA A 148 -9.61 24.35 8.65
CA ALA A 148 -10.68 23.37 8.83
C ALA A 148 -10.64 22.24 7.80
N HIS A 149 -10.39 22.58 6.54
CA HIS A 149 -10.27 21.62 5.43
C HIS A 149 -9.01 20.74 5.52
N LEU A 150 -7.87 21.28 5.99
CA LEU A 150 -6.66 20.50 6.20
C LEU A 150 -6.78 19.58 7.42
N LEU A 151 -7.32 20.10 8.53
CA LEU A 151 -7.56 19.32 9.74
C LEU A 151 -8.60 18.21 9.51
N SER A 152 -9.62 18.42 8.65
CA SER A 152 -10.65 17.39 8.39
C SER A 152 -10.08 16.21 7.62
N LYS A 153 -9.18 16.48 6.66
CA LYS A 153 -8.35 15.46 5.98
C LYS A 153 -7.41 14.74 6.93
N GLY A 154 -6.78 15.46 7.87
CA GLY A 154 -5.94 14.87 8.91
C GLY A 154 -6.72 13.88 9.78
N ILE A 155 -7.80 14.36 10.40
CA ILE A 155 -8.71 13.56 11.25
C ILE A 155 -9.25 12.35 10.49
N ALA A 156 -9.74 12.54 9.24
CA ALA A 156 -10.26 11.43 8.44
C ALA A 156 -9.19 10.35 8.14
N ASN A 157 -7.92 10.74 7.93
CA ASN A 157 -6.84 9.76 7.75
C ASN A 157 -6.46 9.03 9.04
N CYS A 158 -6.61 9.66 10.21
CA CYS A 158 -6.35 9.03 11.51
C CYS A 158 -7.50 8.11 11.97
N VAL A 159 -8.76 8.46 11.64
CA VAL A 159 -9.95 7.70 12.04
C VAL A 159 -10.18 6.49 11.14
N ILE A 160 -9.86 6.58 9.84
CA ILE A 160 -10.06 5.48 8.90
C ILE A 160 -8.80 4.60 8.87
N PRO A 161 -8.90 3.31 9.23
CA PRO A 161 -7.75 2.42 9.34
C PRO A 161 -6.98 2.31 8.03
N GLY A 162 -5.69 1.98 8.12
CA GLY A 162 -4.88 1.64 6.96
C GLY A 162 -5.42 0.39 6.26
N VAL A 163 -5.08 0.22 4.98
CA VAL A 163 -5.20 -1.11 4.36
C VAL A 163 -4.08 -1.97 4.99
N PRO A 164 -4.38 -3.15 5.55
CA PRO A 164 -3.34 -4.02 6.09
C PRO A 164 -2.41 -4.49 4.97
N ASN A 165 -1.16 -4.80 5.32
CA ASN A 165 -0.31 -5.56 4.41
C ASN A 165 -0.94 -6.95 4.21
N GLU A 166 -1.16 -7.34 2.96
CA GLU A 166 -1.75 -8.61 2.61
C GLU A 166 -0.63 -9.66 2.51
N GLU A 167 -0.40 -10.38 3.60
CA GLU A 167 0.52 -11.52 3.63
C GLU A 167 -0.21 -12.75 3.09
N ILE A 168 0.33 -13.33 2.01
CA ILE A 168 -0.25 -14.50 1.34
C ILE A 168 0.53 -15.73 1.80
N ASP A 169 -0.04 -16.52 2.73
CA ASP A 169 0.49 -17.87 2.96
C ASP A 169 0.10 -18.79 1.79
N LEU A 170 1.12 -19.31 1.14
CA LEU A 170 1.02 -20.19 -0.02
C LEU A 170 0.50 -21.59 0.37
N ASN A 171 0.64 -22.02 1.62
CA ASN A 171 0.09 -23.28 2.13
C ASN A 171 -1.40 -23.13 2.45
N ASP A 172 -1.78 -22.07 3.19
CA ASP A 172 -3.21 -21.76 3.43
C ASP A 172 -3.97 -21.70 2.11
N LYS A 173 -3.34 -21.16 1.04
CA LYS A 173 -3.97 -21.10 -0.28
C LYS A 173 -4.08 -22.44 -1.00
N VAL A 174 -3.22 -23.42 -0.71
CA VAL A 174 -3.42 -24.80 -1.17
C VAL A 174 -4.63 -25.40 -0.47
N ASP A 175 -4.68 -25.31 0.86
CA ASP A 175 -5.74 -25.88 1.69
C ASP A 175 -7.13 -25.29 1.33
N ASP A 176 -7.20 -23.99 1.07
CA ASP A 176 -8.39 -23.26 0.59
C ASP A 176 -8.92 -23.85 -0.74
N ILE A 177 -8.02 -24.13 -1.69
CA ILE A 177 -8.38 -24.64 -3.02
C ILE A 177 -8.71 -26.15 -2.97
N GLU A 178 -8.00 -26.93 -2.15
CA GLU A 178 -8.31 -28.36 -1.97
C GLU A 178 -9.63 -28.56 -1.22
N SER A 179 -9.93 -27.71 -0.23
CA SER A 179 -11.24 -27.64 0.42
C SER A 179 -12.36 -27.35 -0.58
N GLN A 180 -12.22 -26.31 -1.42
CA GLN A 180 -13.21 -25.99 -2.46
C GLN A 180 -13.36 -27.13 -3.48
N ARG A 181 -12.27 -27.83 -3.84
CA ARG A 181 -12.30 -28.98 -4.75
C ARG A 181 -13.01 -30.20 -4.15
N SER A 182 -13.03 -30.34 -2.81
CA SER A 182 -13.76 -31.41 -2.12
C SER A 182 -15.28 -31.17 -2.01
N ILE A 183 -15.72 -29.91 -2.24
CA ILE A 183 -17.13 -29.48 -2.14
C ILE A 183 -17.80 -29.42 -3.53
N ALA A 184 -17.02 -29.36 -4.61
CA ALA A 184 -17.53 -29.43 -5.98
C ALA A 184 -17.92 -30.88 -6.37
N PRO A 185 -19.15 -31.13 -6.87
CA PRO A 185 -19.62 -32.46 -7.27
C PRO A 185 -19.06 -32.96 -8.61
#